data_AF-A0A540R8P5-F1
#
_entry.id   AF-A0A540R8P5-F1
#
_cell.length_a   1.000
_cell.length_b   1.000
_cell.length_c   1.000
_cell.angle_alpha   90.00
_cell.angle_beta   90.00
_cell.angle_gamma   90.00
#
_symmetry.space_group_name_H-M   'P 1'
#
loop_
_entity.id
_entity.type
_entity.pdbx_description
1 polymer ?
#
loop_
_entity_poly.entity_id
_entity_poly.type
_entity_poly.pdbx_seq_one_letter_code
_entity_poly.pdbx_strand_id
1 'polypeptide(L)'
;MRPLFSSESDVVYAMLAHASDAMHSLSAEQRKAIATRVPELKVYKHCGCGTCPTVYLTAGEEPPEPRRDANGKAVPQGSDYVLTADCPEAMVLLHIAGGIPVELEVAPFDDHKVELPWPEQLVF
;
A
#
# COMPACT_ATOMS: atom_id res chain seq x y z
N MET A 1 -14.72 7.17 -3.69
CA MET A 1 -13.84 6.98 -2.52
C MET A 1 -14.60 6.31 -1.39
N ARG A 2 -14.00 5.30 -0.73
CA ARG A 2 -14.55 4.63 0.46
C ARG A 2 -13.50 4.59 1.58
N PRO A 3 -13.88 4.51 2.86
CA PRO A 3 -12.94 4.19 3.93
C PRO A 3 -12.26 2.83 3.70
N LEU A 4 -11.11 2.62 4.34
CA LEU A 4 -10.52 1.29 4.43
C LEU A 4 -11.48 0.36 5.18
N PHE A 5 -11.52 -0.89 4.74
CA PHE A 5 -12.04 -1.96 5.57
C PHE A 5 -11.09 -2.25 6.73
N SER A 6 -11.60 -2.89 7.78
CA SER A 6 -10.77 -3.28 8.93
C SER A 6 -9.58 -4.14 8.49
N SER A 7 -9.81 -5.12 7.61
CA SER A 7 -8.74 -5.98 7.07
C SER A 7 -7.64 -5.21 6.33
N GLU A 8 -8.00 -4.18 5.56
CA GLU A 8 -7.02 -3.33 4.88
C GLU A 8 -6.22 -2.49 5.88
N SER A 9 -6.90 -1.93 6.88
CA SER A 9 -6.26 -1.15 7.95
C SER A 9 -5.31 -2.03 8.77
N ASP A 10 -5.71 -3.25 9.10
CA ASP A 10 -4.93 -4.19 9.90
C ASP A 10 -3.62 -4.58 9.19
N VAL A 11 -3.67 -4.84 7.88
CA VAL A 11 -2.48 -5.08 7.06
C VAL A 11 -1.56 -3.86 7.05
N VAL A 12 -2.11 -2.65 6.84
CA VAL A 12 -1.31 -1.41 6.87
C VAL A 12 -0.63 -1.22 8.23
N TYR A 13 -1.34 -1.47 9.33
CA TYR A 13 -0.76 -1.38 10.67
C TYR A 13 0.32 -2.43 10.91
N ALA A 14 0.14 -3.66 10.44
CA ALA A 14 1.17 -4.70 10.53
C ALA A 14 2.44 -4.31 9.75
N MET A 15 2.28 -3.85 8.51
CA MET A 15 3.39 -3.34 7.69
C MET A 15 4.16 -2.22 8.41
N LEU A 16 3.46 -1.25 9.00
CA LEU A 16 4.08 -0.16 9.76
C LEU A 16 4.76 -0.65 11.04
N ALA A 17 4.21 -1.65 11.74
CA ALA A 17 4.82 -2.18 12.96
C ALA A 17 6.19 -2.83 12.69
N HIS A 18 6.34 -3.48 11.53
CA HIS A 18 7.54 -4.23 11.16
C HIS A 18 8.57 -3.44 10.33
N ALA A 19 8.27 -2.20 9.95
CA ALA A 19 9.18 -1.29 9.22
C ALA A 19 10.45 -0.83 9.99
N SER A 20 10.84 -1.53 11.06
CA SER A 20 12.08 -1.28 11.83
C SER A 20 13.28 -2.09 11.39
N ASP A 21 13.14 -3.09 10.52
CA ASP A 21 14.27 -3.92 10.12
C ASP A 21 15.20 -3.21 9.14
N ALA A 22 16.50 -3.47 9.30
CA ALA A 22 17.64 -2.62 8.93
C ALA A 22 17.78 -2.22 7.44
N MET A 23 16.87 -2.68 6.56
CA MET A 23 16.82 -2.34 5.14
C MET A 23 15.71 -1.33 4.76
N HIS A 24 14.71 -1.07 5.62
CA HIS A 24 13.49 -0.33 5.26
C HIS A 24 13.13 0.78 6.27
N SER A 25 14.12 1.58 6.66
CA SER A 25 14.05 2.36 7.91
C SER A 25 13.14 3.59 7.83
N LEU A 26 11.84 3.40 8.12
CA LEU A 26 11.04 4.45 8.73
C LEU A 26 11.42 4.51 10.22
N SER A 27 11.76 5.70 10.73
CA SER A 27 11.99 5.89 12.16
C SER A 27 10.73 5.56 12.96
N ALA A 28 10.87 5.24 14.25
CA ALA A 28 9.72 5.01 15.13
C ALA A 28 8.74 6.20 15.13
N GLU A 29 9.25 7.43 15.03
CA GLU A 29 8.44 8.64 14.93
C GLU A 29 7.68 8.73 13.60
N GLN A 30 8.35 8.43 12.48
CA GLN A 30 7.71 8.39 11.16
C GLN A 30 6.60 7.34 11.12
N ARG A 31 6.87 6.12 11.61
CA ARG A 31 5.89 5.04 11.68
C ARG A 31 4.66 5.45 12.51
N LYS A 32 4.88 6.06 13.67
CA LYS A 32 3.80 6.58 14.52
C LYS A 32 3.00 7.68 13.82
N ALA A 33 3.66 8.63 13.17
CA ALA A 33 3.00 9.72 12.45
C ALA A 33 2.20 9.21 11.25
N ILE A 34 2.69 8.19 10.55
CA ILE A 34 1.96 7.54 9.45
C ILE A 34 0.75 6.77 10.01
N ALA A 35 0.95 6.01 11.09
CA ALA A 35 -0.11 5.23 11.73
C ALA A 35 -1.29 6.09 12.21
N THR A 36 -1.04 7.32 12.69
CA THR A 36 -2.12 8.25 13.09
C THR A 36 -2.99 8.70 11.91
N ARG A 37 -2.52 8.58 10.68
CA ARG A 37 -3.26 8.97 9.47
C ARG A 37 -4.07 7.84 8.86
N VAL A 38 -3.81 6.58 9.24
CA VAL A 38 -4.51 5.40 8.68
C VAL A 38 -6.04 5.54 8.76
N PRO A 39 -6.65 6.03 9.86
CA PRO A 39 -8.11 6.22 9.92
C PRO A 39 -8.66 7.27 8.95
N GLU A 40 -7.81 8.16 8.42
CA GLU A 40 -8.19 9.19 7.44
C GLU A 40 -8.08 8.70 5.99
N LEU A 41 -7.46 7.54 5.78
CA LEU A 41 -7.23 7.00 4.46
C LEU A 41 -8.54 6.54 3.81
N LYS A 42 -8.62 6.72 2.50
CA LYS A 42 -9.71 6.26 1.66
C LYS A 42 -9.16 5.54 0.45
N VAL A 43 -9.80 4.44 0.09
CA VAL A 43 -9.61 3.79 -1.20
C VAL A 43 -10.34 4.61 -2.25
N TYR A 44 -9.60 5.14 -3.22
CA TYR A 44 -10.18 5.87 -4.36
C TYR A 44 -10.24 5.01 -5.62
N LYS A 45 -9.35 4.02 -5.75
CA LYS A 45 -9.26 3.16 -6.93
C LYS A 45 -8.82 1.75 -6.54
N HIS A 46 -9.28 0.77 -7.31
CA HIS A 46 -8.80 -0.62 -7.26
C HIS A 46 -7.93 -0.91 -8.48
N CYS A 47 -6.98 -1.85 -8.34
CA CYS A 47 -6.28 -2.38 -9.50
C CYS A 47 -7.28 -3.05 -10.46
N GLY A 48 -7.08 -2.82 -11.75
CA GLY A 48 -7.97 -3.29 -12.82
C GLY A 48 -7.59 -4.65 -13.43
N CYS A 49 -6.55 -5.33 -12.92
CA CYS A 49 -6.09 -6.60 -13.49
C CYS A 49 -7.07 -7.76 -13.27
N GLY A 50 -7.96 -7.65 -12.27
CA GLY A 50 -8.94 -8.69 -11.94
C GLY A 50 -8.39 -9.86 -11.11
N THR A 51 -7.08 -9.91 -10.86
CA THR A 51 -6.42 -10.99 -10.12
C THR A 51 -5.95 -10.60 -8.73
N CYS A 52 -5.70 -9.32 -8.45
CA CYS A 52 -5.21 -8.88 -7.15
C CYS A 52 -6.15 -7.90 -6.43
N PRO A 53 -6.10 -7.88 -5.08
CA PRO A 53 -6.88 -6.96 -4.26
C PRO A 53 -6.21 -5.58 -4.07
N THR A 54 -5.19 -5.23 -4.87
CA THR A 54 -4.47 -3.94 -4.75
C THR A 54 -5.41 -2.74 -4.73
N VAL A 55 -5.17 -1.82 -3.79
CA VAL A 55 -5.95 -0.58 -3.61
C VAL A 55 -5.05 0.65 -3.60
N TYR A 56 -5.53 1.72 -4.22
CA TYR A 56 -4.91 3.04 -4.19
C TYR A 56 -5.57 3.91 -3.12
N LEU A 57 -4.73 4.58 -2.34
CA LEU A 57 -5.09 5.26 -1.11
C LEU A 57 -4.88 6.77 -1.21
N THR A 58 -5.73 7.53 -0.52
CA THR A 58 -5.56 8.98 -0.35
C THR A 58 -6.01 9.41 1.04
N ALA A 59 -5.37 10.44 1.60
CA ALA A 59 -5.75 11.08 2.87
C ALA A 59 -6.55 12.37 2.64
N GLY A 60 -7.51 12.36 1.70
CA GLY A 60 -8.27 13.56 1.34
C GLY A 60 -9.06 13.41 0.05
N GLU A 61 -8.74 14.26 -0.92
CA GLU A 61 -9.31 14.21 -2.26
C GLU A 61 -8.61 13.15 -3.12
N GLU A 62 -9.29 12.72 -4.18
CA GLU A 62 -8.71 11.83 -5.17
C GLU A 62 -7.49 12.52 -5.81
N PRO A 63 -6.31 11.87 -5.84
CA PRO A 63 -5.14 12.45 -6.48
C PRO A 63 -5.44 12.73 -7.95
N PRO A 64 -4.90 13.81 -8.54
CA PRO A 64 -5.03 14.03 -9.98
C PRO A 64 -4.45 12.82 -10.72
N GLU A 65 -5.08 12.45 -11.84
CA GLU A 65 -4.63 11.37 -12.70
C GLU A 65 -3.12 11.45 -12.93
N PRO A 66 -2.40 10.31 -12.89
CA PRO A 66 -0.96 10.29 -13.04
C PRO A 66 -0.55 11.04 -14.30
N ARG A 67 0.47 11.89 -14.16
CA ARG A 67 1.01 12.63 -15.30
C ARG A 67 1.43 11.60 -16.34
N ARG A 68 1.03 11.77 -17.60
CA ARG A 68 1.45 10.89 -18.69
C ARG A 68 2.75 11.40 -19.29
N ASP A 69 3.67 10.49 -19.60
CA ASP A 69 4.86 10.81 -20.37
C ASP A 69 4.51 11.10 -21.84
N ALA A 70 5.50 11.45 -22.65
CA ALA A 70 5.32 11.77 -24.06
C ALA A 70 4.74 10.59 -24.89
N ASN A 71 4.78 9.36 -24.36
CA ASN A 71 4.27 8.16 -24.99
C ASN A 71 2.90 7.74 -24.42
N GLY A 72 2.28 8.56 -23.57
CA GLY A 72 0.99 8.27 -22.96
C GLY A 72 1.05 7.30 -21.78
N LYS A 73 2.25 6.87 -21.36
CA LYS A 73 2.44 5.98 -20.20
C LYS A 73 2.28 6.79 -18.92
N ALA A 74 1.56 6.24 -17.94
CA ALA A 74 1.47 6.85 -16.62
C ALA A 74 2.88 6.95 -16.01
N VAL A 75 3.27 8.15 -15.60
CA VAL A 75 4.43 8.37 -14.74
C VAL A 75 3.96 8.06 -13.32
N PRO A 76 4.57 7.08 -12.62
CA PRO A 76 4.19 6.77 -11.25
C PRO A 76 4.24 8.05 -10.40
N GLN A 77 3.21 8.29 -9.58
CA GLN A 77 3.38 9.18 -8.44
C GLN A 77 4.40 8.48 -7.54
N GLY A 78 5.63 9.02 -7.48
CA GLY A 78 6.72 8.37 -6.76
C GLY A 78 6.35 8.10 -5.31
N SER A 79 6.81 6.96 -4.78
CA SER A 79 6.79 6.69 -3.34
C SER A 79 8.19 6.97 -2.77
N ASP A 80 8.23 7.61 -1.61
CA ASP A 80 9.47 7.88 -0.87
C ASP A 80 9.95 6.62 -0.15
N TYR A 81 9.00 5.75 0.22
CA TYR A 81 9.25 4.49 0.89
C TYR A 81 8.35 3.40 0.34
N VAL A 82 8.88 2.18 0.28
CA VAL A 82 8.13 0.96 0.02
C VAL A 82 8.46 -0.01 1.14
N LEU A 83 7.45 -0.38 1.92
CA LEU A 83 7.56 -1.49 2.87
C LEU A 83 7.13 -2.76 2.17
N THR A 84 7.84 -3.85 2.39
CA THR A 84 7.58 -5.14 1.74
C THR A 84 7.36 -6.23 2.78
N ALA A 85 6.45 -7.14 2.48
CA ALA A 85 6.27 -8.40 3.19
C ALA A 85 5.89 -9.50 2.21
N ASP A 86 6.39 -10.71 2.43
CA ASP A 86 5.99 -11.88 1.67
C ASP A 86 4.75 -12.53 2.33
N CYS A 87 3.88 -13.14 1.52
CA CYS A 87 2.86 -14.07 1.97
C CYS A 87 2.82 -15.28 1.02
N PRO A 88 2.08 -16.37 1.33
CA PRO A 88 2.17 -17.62 0.57
C PRO A 88 1.93 -17.51 -0.95
N GLU A 89 1.08 -16.59 -1.40
CA GLU A 89 0.65 -16.50 -2.81
C GLU A 89 1.02 -15.16 -3.48
N ALA A 90 1.56 -14.20 -2.71
CA ALA A 90 1.83 -12.85 -3.19
C ALA A 90 2.93 -12.15 -2.37
N MET A 91 3.46 -11.08 -2.93
CA MET A 91 4.21 -10.07 -2.20
C MET A 91 3.27 -8.90 -1.87
N VAL A 92 3.31 -8.41 -0.65
CA VAL A 92 2.57 -7.22 -0.21
C VAL A 92 3.52 -6.04 -0.12
N LEU A 93 3.14 -4.93 -0.76
CA LEU A 93 3.90 -3.69 -0.73
C LEU A 93 3.02 -2.55 -0.23
N LEU A 94 3.56 -1.76 0.71
CA LEU A 94 2.95 -0.52 1.14
C LEU A 94 3.79 0.64 0.63
N HIS A 95 3.27 1.34 -0.37
CA HIS A 95 3.89 2.54 -0.92
C HIS A 95 3.50 3.76 -0.11
N ILE A 96 4.49 4.56 0.28
CA ILE A 96 4.31 5.75 1.11
C ILE A 96 4.96 6.95 0.42
N ALA A 97 4.19 8.02 0.23
CA ALA A 97 4.65 9.29 -0.35
C ALA A 97 4.29 10.45 0.59
N GLY A 98 5.24 11.31 0.92
CA GLY A 98 5.05 12.43 1.84
C GLY A 98 4.53 12.01 3.23
N GLY A 99 4.88 10.80 3.69
CA GLY A 99 4.36 10.24 4.94
C GLY A 99 2.89 9.82 4.88
N ILE A 100 2.36 9.55 3.68
CA ILE A 100 0.99 9.08 3.43
C ILE A 100 1.07 7.74 2.70
N PRO A 101 0.41 6.68 3.19
CA PRO A 101 0.23 5.47 2.40
C PRO A 101 -0.62 5.79 1.17
N VAL A 102 -0.09 5.51 -0.03
CA VAL A 102 -0.71 5.84 -1.32
C VAL A 102 -1.13 4.61 -2.11
N GLU A 103 -0.58 3.44 -1.80
CA GLU A 103 -0.95 2.17 -2.42
C GLU A 103 -0.66 1.01 -1.46
N LEU A 104 -1.65 0.14 -1.31
CA LEU A 104 -1.47 -1.18 -0.71
C LEU A 104 -1.53 -2.18 -1.87
N GLU A 105 -0.36 -2.57 -2.34
CA GLU A 105 -0.18 -3.50 -3.44
C GLU A 105 -0.11 -4.94 -2.91
N VAL A 106 -0.84 -5.82 -3.59
CA VAL A 106 -0.71 -7.27 -3.44
C VAL A 106 -0.35 -7.79 -4.82
N ALA A 107 0.91 -8.16 -5.01
CA ALA A 107 1.46 -8.65 -6.26
C ALA A 107 1.48 -10.19 -6.25
N PRO A 108 0.55 -10.87 -6.96
CA PRO A 108 0.53 -12.33 -7.03
C PRO A 108 1.83 -12.86 -7.66
N PHE A 109 2.32 -14.01 -7.20
CA PHE A 109 3.48 -14.65 -7.84
C PHE A 109 3.15 -15.32 -9.17
N ASP A 110 1.88 -15.66 -9.40
CA ASP A 110 1.38 -16.34 -10.60
C ASP A 110 0.06 -15.71 -11.09
N ASP A 111 -0.40 -16.09 -12.29
CA ASP A 111 -1.64 -15.61 -12.93
C ASP A 111 -2.92 -16.25 -12.32
N HIS A 112 -3.07 -16.17 -11.01
CA HIS A 112 -4.29 -16.58 -10.30
C HIS A 112 -4.84 -15.43 -9.45
N LYS A 113 -6.11 -15.56 -9.09
CA LYS A 113 -6.75 -14.60 -8.20
C LYS A 113 -6.27 -14.85 -6.77
N VAL A 114 -5.75 -13.82 -6.12
CA VAL A 114 -5.37 -13.84 -4.70
C VAL A 114 -6.30 -12.97 -3.87
N GLU A 115 -6.36 -13.25 -2.58
CA GLU A 115 -7.08 -12.43 -1.61
C GLU A 115 -6.11 -11.52 -0.83
N LEU A 116 -6.67 -10.55 -0.11
CA LEU A 116 -5.86 -9.75 0.81
C LEU A 116 -5.42 -10.67 1.96
N PRO A 117 -4.12 -10.81 2.26
CA PRO A 117 -3.69 -11.68 3.33
C PRO A 117 -4.09 -11.13 4.70
N TRP A 118 -4.27 -12.04 5.65
CA TRP A 118 -4.37 -11.68 7.05
C TRP A 118 -3.00 -11.18 7.57
N PRO A 119 -2.95 -10.25 8.53
CA PRO A 119 -1.70 -9.74 9.09
C PRO A 119 -0.72 -10.83 9.56
N GLU A 120 -1.22 -11.91 10.15
CA GLU A 120 -0.42 -13.04 10.63
C GLU A 120 0.23 -13.89 9.51
N GLN A 121 -0.19 -13.71 8.26
CA GLN A 121 0.38 -14.38 7.09
C GLN A 121 1.56 -13.61 6.49
N LEU A 122 1.82 -12.39 6.96
CA LEU A 122 2.91 -11.54 6.48
C LEU A 122 4.25 -11.95 7.09
N VAL A 123 5.25 -12.08 6.23
CA VAL A 123 6.64 -12.39 6.58
C VAL A 123 7.51 -11.19 6.18
N PHE A 124 8.19 -10.59 7.14
CA PHE A 124 8.95 -9.33 7.01
C PHE A 124 10.46 -9.56 6.93
#